data_AF-A0A3M7JA73-F1
#
_entry.id   AF-A0A3M7JA73-F1
#
_cell.length_a   1.000
_cell.length_b   1.000
_cell.length_c   1.000
_cell.angle_alpha   90.00
_cell.angle_beta   90.00
_cell.angle_gamma   90.00
#
_symmetry.space_group_name_H-M   'P 1'
#
loop_
_entity.id
_entity.type
_entity.pdbx_description
1 polymer ?
#
loop_
_entity_poly.entity_id
_entity_poly.type
_entity_poly.pdbx_seq_one_letter_code
_entity_poly.pdbx_strand_id
1 'polypeptide(L)' 'MSNPPDTIDLQVEFTGGLEMLFSDQRKHRISLPSKTPDGQPSNVAFLIHWLCENLMKDPRRDMFVLEGSVY' A
#
# COMPACT_ATOMS: atom_id res chain seq x y z
N MET A 1 27.61 -8.65 6.06
CA MET A 1 26.83 -7.44 6.37
C MET A 1 25.87 -7.22 5.22
N SER A 2 24.57 -7.44 5.41
CA SER A 2 23.55 -7.13 4.41
C SER A 2 23.31 -5.62 4.42
N ASN A 3 23.50 -4.93 3.29
CA ASN A 3 23.08 -3.54 3.15
C ASN A 3 21.59 -3.42 3.52
N PRO A 4 21.16 -2.33 4.18
CA PRO A 4 19.75 -2.10 4.40
C PRO A 4 19.02 -2.08 3.04
N PRO A 5 17.81 -2.66 2.96
CA PRO A 5 17.03 -2.61 1.74
C PRO A 5 16.81 -1.15 1.35
N ASP A 6 17.05 -0.85 0.07
CA ASP A 6 16.86 0.50 -0.47
C ASP A 6 15.36 0.81 -0.52
N THR A 7 14.93 1.89 0.14
CA THR A 7 13.52 2.23 0.34
C THR A 7 13.24 3.71 0.05
N ILE A 8 11.99 4.00 -0.31
CA ILE A 8 11.43 5.32 -0.56
C ILE A 8 10.43 5.62 0.55
N ASP A 9 10.69 6.66 1.32
CA ASP A 9 9.76 7.11 2.36
C ASP A 9 8.62 7.95 1.76
N LEU A 10 7.39 7.53 2.01
CA LEU A 10 6.18 8.13 1.45
C LEU A 10 5.16 8.45 2.54
N GLN A 11 4.43 9.54 2.35
CA GLN A 11 3.18 9.80 3.06
C GLN A 11 2.01 9.58 2.11
N VAL A 12 1.16 8.60 2.43
CA VAL A 12 -0.06 8.27 1.68
C VAL A 12 -1.27 8.75 2.47
N GLU A 13 -2.23 9.37 1.80
CA GLU A 13 -3.46 9.87 2.41
C GLU A 13 -4.70 9.27 1.72
N PHE A 14 -5.57 8.64 2.49
CA PHE A 14 -6.85 8.08 2.05
C PHE A 14 -8.00 9.00 2.47
N THR A 15 -8.91 9.27 1.55
CA THR A 15 -10.09 10.12 1.81
C THR A 15 -11.34 9.49 1.19
N GLY A 16 -12.51 10.08 1.44
CA GLY A 16 -13.77 9.61 0.84
C GLY A 16 -14.33 8.33 1.46
N GLY A 17 -13.89 7.93 2.66
CA GLY A 17 -14.31 6.71 3.34
C GLY A 17 -13.39 5.51 3.08
N LEU A 18 -12.42 5.65 2.17
CA LEU A 18 -11.45 4.60 1.89
C LEU A 18 -10.51 4.34 3.07
N GLU A 19 -10.31 5.33 3.94
CA GLU A 19 -9.51 5.21 5.18
C GLU A 19 -10.01 4.07 6.09
N MET A 20 -11.31 3.72 6.02
CA MET A 20 -11.90 2.64 6.81
C MET A 20 -11.27 1.27 6.54
N LEU A 21 -10.73 1.05 5.34
CA LEU A 21 -10.02 -0.19 4.97
C LEU A 21 -8.61 -0.29 5.56
N PHE A 22 -8.04 0.85 5.94
CA PHE A 22 -6.66 0.97 6.37
C PHE A 22 -6.57 1.30 7.86
N SER A 23 -7.33 0.55 8.68
CA SER A 23 -7.43 0.74 10.14
C SER A 23 -8.03 2.09 10.56
N ASP A 24 -8.92 2.63 9.72
CA ASP A 24 -9.56 3.94 9.92
C ASP A 24 -8.54 5.10 10.04
N GLN A 25 -7.34 4.90 9.48
CA GLN A 25 -6.26 5.87 9.51
C GLN A 25 -6.18 6.61 8.18
N ARG A 26 -6.37 7.92 8.22
CA ARG A 26 -6.30 8.77 7.03
C ARG A 26 -4.88 8.88 6.44
N LYS A 27 -3.85 8.98 7.28
CA LYS A 27 -2.46 9.26 6.84
C LYS A 27 -1.53 8.15 7.26
N HIS A 28 -0.83 7.54 6.31
CA HIS A 28 0.18 6.51 6.57
C HIS A 28 1.56 7.03 6.15
N ARG A 29 2.55 6.88 7.03
CA ARG A 29 3.95 6.95 6.66
C ARG A 29 4.46 5.54 6.44
N ILE A 30 5.01 5.30 5.27
CA ILE A 30 5.51 3.99 4.85
C ILE A 30 6.91 4.13 4.29
N SER A 31 7.68 3.05 4.34
CA SER A 31 8.94 2.90 3.63
C SER A 31 8.75 1.83 2.57
N LEU A 32 8.52 2.25 1.33
CA LEU A 32 8.29 1.36 0.19
C LEU A 32 9.65 0.88 -0.35
N PRO A 33 9.84 -0.40 -0.71
CA PRO A 33 11.04 -0.82 -1.43
C PRO A 33 11.27 0.04 -2.68
N SER A 34 12.51 0.45 -2.97
CA SER A 34 12.82 1.25 -4.17
C SER A 34 12.71 0.45 -5.47
N LYS A 35 12.72 -0.88 -5.34
CA LYS A 35 12.54 -1.84 -6.43
C LYS A 35 11.48 -2.87 -6.09
N THR A 36 10.80 -3.34 -7.13
CA THR A 36 9.87 -4.47 -7.10
C THR A 36 10.64 -5.80 -6.89
N PRO A 37 9.97 -6.92 -6.58
CA PRO A 37 10.61 -8.23 -6.40
C PRO A 37 11.40 -8.73 -7.63
N ASP A 38 10.96 -8.32 -8.82
CA ASP A 38 11.59 -8.54 -10.13
C ASP A 38 12.73 -7.55 -10.45
N GLY A 39 13.06 -6.67 -9.51
CA GLY A 39 14.20 -5.76 -9.59
C GLY A 39 13.97 -4.49 -10.41
N GLN A 40 12.74 -4.26 -10.89
CA GLN A 40 12.36 -3.03 -11.58
C GLN A 40 12.15 -1.88 -10.59
N PRO A 41 12.31 -0.61 -10.99
CA PRO A 41 11.98 0.51 -10.13
C PRO A 41 10.53 0.47 -9.66
N SER A 42 10.30 0.76 -8.39
CA SER A 42 8.95 0.83 -7.83
C SER A 42 8.12 1.91 -8.52
N ASN A 43 6.85 1.60 -8.75
CA ASN A 43 5.88 2.49 -9.38
C ASN A 43 4.58 2.52 -8.57
N VAL A 44 3.61 3.32 -9.03
CA VAL A 44 2.33 3.48 -8.33
C VAL A 44 1.53 2.16 -8.28
N ALA A 45 1.61 1.32 -9.32
CA ALA A 45 0.94 0.02 -9.30
C ALA A 45 1.49 -0.89 -8.20
N PHE A 46 2.82 -0.98 -8.09
CA PHE A 46 3.46 -1.71 -7.00
C PHE A 46 3.12 -1.14 -5.62
N LEU A 47 3.08 0.19 -5.48
CA LEU A 47 2.65 0.85 -4.25
C LEU A 47 1.23 0.42 -3.84
N ILE A 48 0.27 0.42 -4.77
CA ILE A 48 -1.12 0.01 -4.49
C ILE A 48 -1.15 -1.44 -4.01
N HIS A 49 -0.47 -2.35 -4.71
CA HIS A 49 -0.37 -3.75 -4.29
C HIS A 49 0.23 -3.89 -2.89
N TRP A 50 1.35 -3.21 -2.64
CA TRP A 50 2.03 -3.23 -1.34
C TRP A 50 1.12 -2.71 -0.21
N LEU A 51 0.38 -1.63 -0.44
CA LEU A 51 -0.57 -1.08 0.54
C LEU A 51 -1.68 -2.08 0.87
N CYS A 52 -2.24 -2.73 -0.15
CA CYS A 52 -3.27 -3.76 0.03
C CYS A 52 -2.74 -4.99 0.79
N GLU A 53 -1.49 -5.40 0.57
CA GLU A 53 -0.91 -6.56 1.27
C GLU A 53 -0.48 -6.25 2.71
N ASN A 54 0.02 -5.03 2.97
CA ASN A 54 0.68 -4.71 4.24
C ASN A 54 -0.19 -3.89 5.20
N LEU A 55 -1.08 -3.04 4.67
CA LEU A 55 -1.86 -2.10 5.48
C LEU A 55 -3.36 -2.38 5.50
N MET A 56 -3.91 -3.00 4.46
CA MET A 56 -5.34 -3.32 4.39
C MET A 56 -5.65 -4.56 5.25
N LYS A 57 -5.89 -4.31 6.55
CA LYS A 57 -6.12 -5.36 7.57
C LYS A 57 -7.60 -5.60 7.87
N ASP A 58 -8.51 -4.87 7.24
CA ASP A 58 -9.93 -4.96 7.56
C ASP A 58 -10.58 -6.19 6.89
N PRO A 59 -11.29 -7.06 7.63
CA PRO A 59 -12.02 -8.20 7.07
C PRO A 59 -13.14 -7.80 6.10
N ARG A 60 -13.56 -6.53 6.08
CA ARG A 60 -14.49 -5.97 5.10
C ARG A 60 -13.85 -5.68 3.74
N ARG A 61 -12.57 -6.00 3.53
CA ARG A 61 -11.87 -5.88 2.25
C ARG A 61 -12.71 -6.35 1.06
N ASP A 62 -13.40 -7.48 1.21
CA ASP A 62 -14.19 -8.10 0.15
C ASP A 62 -15.45 -7.29 -0.23
N MET A 63 -15.88 -6.34 0.62
CA MET A 63 -16.96 -5.39 0.29
C MET A 63 -16.48 -4.20 -0.55
N PHE A 64 -15.18 -3.91 -0.55
CA PHE A 64 -14.60 -2.76 -1.27
C PHE A 64 -13.76 -3.17 -2.48
N VAL A 65 -13.32 -4.43 -2.55
CA VAL A 65 -12.57 -4.99 -3.68
C VAL A 65 -13.47 -5.98 -4.42
N LEU A 66 -14.18 -5.48 -5.44
CA LEU A 66 -14.96 -6.33 -6.36
C LEU A 66 -14.16 -6.48 -7.66
N GLU A 67 -13.83 -7.72 -8.05
CA GLU A 67 -13.23 -8.09 -9.35
C GLU A 67 -12.07 -7.19 -9.84
N GLY A 68 -11.14 -6.82 -8.96
CA GLY A 68 -9.91 -6.10 -9.33
C GLY A 68 -10.10 -4.60 -9.59
N SER A 69 -11.27 -4.04 -9.29
CA SER A 69 -11.51 -2.59 -9.32
C SER A 69 -11.78 -2.08 -7.90
N VAL A 70 -11.16 -0.94 -7.57
CA VAL A 70 -11.42 -0.20 -6.32
C VAL A 70 -12.45 0.90 -6.65
N TYR A 71 -13.59 0.91 -5.94
CA TYR A 71 -14.67 1.90 -6.09
C TYR A 71 -14.50 3.09 -5.14
#